data_AF-A0A934RN77-F1
#
_entry.id   AF-A0A934RN77-F1
#
_cell.length_a   1.000
_cell.length_b   1.000
_cell.length_c   1.000
_cell.angle_alpha   90.00
_cell.angle_beta   90.00
_cell.angle_gamma   90.00
#
_symmetry.space_group_name_H-M   'P 1'
#
loop_
_entity.id
_entity.type
_entity.pdbx_description
1 polymer ?
#
loop_
_entity_poly.entity_id
_entity_poly.type
_entity_poly.pdbx_seq_one_letter_code
_entity_poly.pdbx_strand_id
1 'polypeptide(L)'
;MLWSAGGLLLWVLFVAVSIWSHGNKDFAQKSDCLIVLGAAVQGEQPSPVFEERIQHGLTLFRADMAPILIFTGGFGPGASHAESEVAASYAQASGIPEDAILTENRSRTTSQNLAQA
;
A
#
# COMPACT_ATOMS: atom_id res chain seq x y z
N MET A 1 -5.23 -17.36 -40.66
CA MET A 1 -3.99 -16.88 -40.00
C MET A 1 -4.04 -15.39 -39.63
N LEU A 2 -4.41 -14.46 -40.52
CA LEU A 2 -4.51 -13.02 -40.18
C LEU A 2 -5.64 -12.68 -39.19
N TRP A 3 -6.82 -13.29 -39.34
CA TRP A 3 -7.98 -13.06 -38.47
C TRP A 3 -7.76 -13.51 -37.02
N SER A 4 -7.06 -14.62 -36.83
CA SER A 4 -6.67 -15.13 -35.52
C SER A 4 -5.66 -14.21 -34.81
N ALA A 5 -4.74 -13.57 -35.57
CA ALA A 5 -3.78 -12.61 -35.02
C ALA A 5 -4.47 -11.28 -34.63
N GLY A 6 -5.42 -10.80 -35.44
CA GLY A 6 -6.21 -9.60 -35.12
C GLY A 6 -7.10 -9.80 -33.89
N GLY A 7 -7.74 -10.97 -33.77
CA GLY A 7 -8.53 -11.32 -32.58
C GLY A 7 -7.69 -11.37 -31.30
N LEU A 8 -6.48 -11.95 -31.37
CA LEU A 8 -5.56 -12.00 -30.23
C LEU A 8 -5.12 -10.59 -29.80
N LEU A 9 -4.77 -9.72 -30.75
CA LEU A 9 -4.38 -8.33 -30.47
C LEU A 9 -5.52 -7.54 -29.80
N LEU A 10 -6.75 -7.65 -30.32
CA LEU A 10 -7.91 -7.00 -29.72
C LEU A 10 -8.19 -7.52 -28.31
N TRP A 11 -8.03 -8.83 -28.09
CA TRP A 11 -8.20 -9.42 -26.76
C TRP A 11 -7.13 -8.92 -25.77
N VAL A 12 -5.85 -8.89 -26.18
CA VAL A 12 -4.76 -8.34 -25.35
C VAL A 12 -5.01 -6.87 -25.03
N LEU A 13 -5.43 -6.06 -26.01
CA LEU A 13 -5.76 -4.65 -25.79
C LEU A 13 -6.95 -4.50 -24.83
N PHE A 14 -7.99 -5.31 -24.99
CA PHE A 14 -9.15 -5.32 -24.10
C PHE A 14 -8.75 -5.67 -22.66
N VAL A 15 -7.92 -6.70 -22.47
CA VAL A 15 -7.41 -7.09 -21.16
C VAL A 15 -6.56 -5.98 -20.55
N ALA A 16 -5.64 -5.37 -21.33
CA ALA A 16 -4.79 -4.27 -20.86
C ALA A 16 -5.63 -3.05 -20.40
N VAL A 17 -6.62 -2.65 -21.20
CA VAL A 17 -7.54 -1.56 -20.85
C VAL A 17 -8.38 -1.93 -19.62
N SER A 18 -8.84 -3.18 -19.53
CA SER A 18 -9.63 -3.65 -18.38
C SER A 18 -8.82 -3.59 -17.08
N ILE A 19 -7.57 -4.09 -17.09
CA ILE A 19 -6.65 -4.05 -15.94
C ILE A 19 -6.39 -2.60 -15.53
N TRP A 20 -6.05 -1.73 -16.49
CA TRP A 20 -5.79 -0.32 -16.21
C TRP A 20 -7.01 0.40 -15.64
N SER A 21 -8.19 0.16 -16.21
CA SER A 21 -9.44 0.78 -15.76
C SER A 21 -9.87 0.29 -14.37
N HIS A 22 -9.53 -0.95 -13.99
CA HIS A 22 -9.85 -1.49 -12.68
C HIS A 22 -8.85 -0.99 -11.63
N GLY A 23 -7.57 -0.89 -11.96
CA GLY A 23 -6.53 -0.38 -11.07
C GLY A 23 -6.72 1.08 -10.67
N ASN A 24 -7.37 1.89 -11.51
CA ASN A 24 -7.64 3.31 -11.22
C ASN A 24 -8.94 3.56 -10.43
N LYS A 25 -9.70 2.52 -10.09
CA LYS A 25 -10.93 2.70 -9.30
C LYS A 25 -10.58 2.63 -7.82
N ASP A 26 -10.61 3.80 -7.19
CA ASP A 26 -10.58 3.91 -5.74
C ASP A 26 -12.01 4.02 -5.20
N PHE A 27 -12.30 3.26 -4.14
CA PHE A 27 -13.56 3.29 -3.40
C PHE A 27 -13.40 4.03 -2.06
N ALA A 28 -12.40 4.90 -1.95
CA ALA A 28 -12.14 5.72 -0.78
C ALA A 28 -13.39 6.45 -0.31
N GLN A 29 -13.63 6.34 0.99
CA GLN A 29 -14.70 7.00 1.70
C GLN A 29 -14.18 7.46 3.06
N LYS A 30 -14.85 8.46 3.63
CA LYS A 30 -14.57 8.91 5.00
C LYS A 30 -14.64 7.72 5.96
N SER A 31 -13.57 7.54 6.73
CA SER A 31 -13.36 6.41 7.63
C SER A 31 -12.67 6.86 8.92
N ASP A 32 -12.69 6.02 9.94
CA ASP A 32 -12.05 6.32 11.22
C ASP A 32 -10.51 6.21 11.15
N CYS A 33 -9.99 5.34 10.28
CA CYS A 33 -8.55 5.17 10.06
C CYS A 33 -8.25 4.65 8.64
N LEU A 34 -6.98 4.78 8.25
CA LEU A 34 -6.39 4.24 7.03
C LEU A 34 -5.38 3.15 7.41
N ILE A 35 -5.65 1.90 7.07
CA ILE A 35 -4.72 0.78 7.33
C ILE A 35 -3.87 0.52 6.09
N VAL A 36 -2.56 0.73 6.20
CA VAL A 36 -1.59 0.49 5.14
C VAL A 36 -0.89 -0.83 5.42
N LEU A 37 -1.23 -1.84 4.62
CA LEU A 37 -0.69 -3.18 4.78
C LEU A 37 0.79 -3.26 4.36
N GLY A 38 1.59 -3.79 5.27
CA GLY A 38 2.99 -4.18 5.07
C GLY A 38 3.23 -5.01 3.80
N ALA A 39 4.48 -5.01 3.36
CA ALA A 39 4.91 -5.72 2.16
C ALA A 39 6.36 -6.19 2.29
N ALA A 40 7.32 -5.33 1.93
CA ALA A 40 8.74 -5.64 2.02
C ALA A 40 9.52 -4.35 2.20
N VAL A 41 10.60 -4.42 2.97
CA VAL A 41 11.59 -3.35 3.18
C VAL A 41 12.98 -3.82 2.78
N GLN A 42 13.82 -2.89 2.34
CA GLN A 42 15.23 -3.11 2.01
C GLN A 42 16.07 -2.18 2.89
N GLY A 43 16.58 -2.73 4.00
CA GLY A 43 17.26 -1.93 5.02
C GLY A 43 16.30 -0.95 5.67
N GLU A 44 16.51 0.35 5.44
CA GLU A 44 15.70 1.45 5.99
C GLU A 44 14.72 2.05 4.97
N GLN A 45 14.58 1.43 3.79
CA GLN A 45 13.69 1.93 2.75
C GLN A 45 12.57 0.94 2.44
N PRO A 46 11.34 1.41 2.17
CA PRO A 46 10.29 0.55 1.65
C PRO A 46 10.66 0.01 0.27
N SER A 47 10.23 -1.20 -0.06
CA SER A 47 10.27 -1.68 -1.44
C SER A 47 9.37 -0.83 -2.34
N PRO A 48 9.57 -0.81 -3.68
CA PRO A 48 8.77 0.03 -4.57
C PRO A 48 7.26 -0.20 -4.44
N VAL A 49 6.83 -1.46 -4.24
CA VAL A 49 5.40 -1.77 -4.03
C VAL A 49 4.91 -1.23 -2.69
N PHE A 50 5.73 -1.30 -1.65
CA PHE A 50 5.34 -0.79 -0.33
C PHE A 50 5.30 0.75 -0.32
N GLU A 51 6.25 1.38 -1.00
CA GLU A 51 6.30 2.83 -1.17
C GLU A 51 5.02 3.37 -1.81
N GLU A 52 4.57 2.77 -2.92
CA GLU A 52 3.31 3.15 -3.57
C GLU A 52 2.09 3.02 -2.63
N ARG A 53 2.05 1.98 -1.79
CA ARG A 53 0.98 1.82 -0.79
C ARG A 53 1.01 2.90 0.27
N ILE A 54 2.21 3.23 0.77
CA ILE A 54 2.40 4.30 1.74
C ILE A 54 1.95 5.62 1.11
N GLN A 55 2.45 5.95 -0.09
CA GLN A 55 2.10 7.17 -0.81
C GLN A 55 0.60 7.29 -1.07
N HIS A 56 -0.08 6.20 -1.41
CA HIS A 56 -1.53 6.19 -1.55
C HIS A 56 -2.23 6.49 -0.22
N GLY A 57 -1.82 5.86 0.88
CA GLY A 57 -2.31 6.18 2.23
C GLY A 57 -2.09 7.65 2.61
N LEU A 58 -0.91 8.21 2.29
CA LEU A 58 -0.61 9.62 2.54
C LEU A 58 -1.51 10.55 1.70
N THR A 59 -1.80 10.16 0.47
CA THR A 59 -2.69 10.92 -0.43
C THR A 59 -4.10 10.97 0.16
N LEU A 60 -4.62 9.84 0.64
CA LEU A 60 -5.93 9.77 1.28
C LEU A 60 -5.97 10.55 2.59
N PHE A 61 -4.91 10.48 3.41
CA PHE A 61 -4.80 11.26 4.64
C PHE A 61 -4.82 12.77 4.36
N ARG A 62 -4.06 13.23 3.38
CA ARG A 62 -4.04 14.65 2.96
C ARG A 62 -5.37 15.11 2.35
N ALA A 63 -6.12 14.19 1.75
CA ALA A 63 -7.48 14.41 1.29
C ALA A 63 -8.52 14.35 2.43
N ASP A 64 -8.06 14.31 3.70
CA ASP A 64 -8.88 14.26 4.90
C ASP A 64 -9.79 13.00 4.95
N MET A 65 -9.40 11.89 4.31
CA MET A 65 -10.27 10.69 4.28
C MET A 65 -10.35 9.98 5.63
N ALA A 66 -9.32 10.09 6.47
CA ALA A 66 -9.33 9.64 7.85
C ALA A 66 -8.31 10.42 8.69
N PRO A 67 -8.53 10.54 10.01
CA PRO A 67 -7.63 11.26 10.91
C PRO A 67 -6.38 10.46 11.33
N ILE A 68 -6.35 9.13 11.12
CA ILE A 68 -5.29 8.23 11.59
C ILE A 68 -4.78 7.33 10.47
N LEU A 69 -3.46 7.15 10.38
CA LEU A 69 -2.77 6.18 9.55
C LEU A 69 -2.21 5.05 10.43
N ILE A 70 -2.54 3.81 10.11
CA ILE A 70 -2.02 2.61 10.78
C ILE A 70 -1.13 1.87 9.78
N PHE A 71 0.17 1.81 10.05
CA PHE A 71 1.10 0.99 9.27
C PHE A 71 1.25 -0.38 9.92
N THR A 72 1.07 -1.45 9.15
CA THR A 72 1.21 -2.83 9.66
C THR A 72 2.43 -3.51 9.07
N GLY A 73 2.92 -4.53 9.75
CA GLY A 73 3.98 -5.42 9.25
C GLY A 73 5.14 -5.49 10.24
N GLY A 74 5.47 -6.71 10.64
CA GLY A 74 6.58 -6.98 11.55
C GLY A 74 7.95 -7.04 10.87
N PHE A 75 8.83 -7.88 11.40
CA PHE A 75 10.21 -8.00 10.95
C PHE A 75 10.34 -8.96 9.77
N GLY A 76 10.86 -8.45 8.65
CA GLY A 76 11.31 -9.26 7.52
C GLY A 76 12.57 -10.08 7.87
N PRO A 77 12.88 -11.15 7.11
CA PRO A 77 14.10 -11.93 7.33
C PRO A 77 15.36 -11.07 7.26
N GLY A 78 16.12 -11.00 8.37
CA GLY A 78 17.35 -10.21 8.46
C GLY A 78 17.14 -8.69 8.59
N ALA A 79 15.91 -8.22 8.79
CA ALA A 79 15.62 -6.81 8.99
C ALA A 79 15.95 -6.34 10.42
N SER A 80 16.52 -5.14 10.55
CA SER A 80 16.79 -4.48 11.83
C SER A 80 15.57 -3.71 12.37
N HIS A 81 14.63 -3.37 11.49
CA HIS A 81 13.43 -2.59 11.78
C HIS A 81 12.20 -3.32 11.26
N ALA A 82 11.05 -3.10 11.90
CA ALA A 82 9.78 -3.61 11.40
C ALA A 82 9.34 -2.83 10.15
N GLU A 83 8.58 -3.46 9.27
CA GLU A 83 8.05 -2.80 8.07
C GLU A 83 7.20 -1.58 8.43
N SER A 84 6.39 -1.68 9.49
CA SER A 84 5.57 -0.58 9.99
C SER A 84 6.39 0.60 10.52
N GLU A 85 7.55 0.35 11.13
CA GLU A 85 8.46 1.40 11.63
C GLU A 85 9.14 2.16 10.49
N VAL A 86 9.57 1.44 9.44
CA VAL A 86 10.11 2.04 8.21
C VAL A 86 9.04 2.90 7.53
N ALA A 87 7.80 2.41 7.45
CA ALA A 87 6.69 3.16 6.87
C ALA A 87 6.32 4.40 7.68
N ALA A 88 6.30 4.31 9.02
CA ALA A 88 6.07 5.46 9.89
C ALA A 88 7.15 6.53 9.71
N SER A 89 8.42 6.13 9.65
CA SER A 89 9.55 7.04 9.40
C SER A 89 9.42 7.74 8.04
N TYR A 90 9.04 6.99 6.99
CA TYR A 90 8.77 7.54 5.66
C TYR A 90 7.61 8.55 5.67
N ALA A 91 6.52 8.24 6.39
CA ALA A 91 5.35 9.10 6.50
C ALA A 91 5.67 10.41 7.25
N GLN A 92 6.43 10.34 8.35
CA GLN A 92 6.89 11.51 9.08
C GLN A 92 7.81 12.40 8.22
N ALA A 93 8.76 11.79 7.49
CA ALA A 93 9.60 12.51 6.53
C ALA A 93 8.78 13.16 5.40
N SER A 94 7.60 12.61 5.10
CA SER A 94 6.63 13.15 4.15
C SER A 94 5.66 14.19 4.73
N GLY A 95 5.89 14.62 5.97
CA GLY A 95 5.16 15.69 6.65
C GLY A 95 3.88 15.27 7.39
N ILE A 96 3.67 13.97 7.60
CA ILE A 96 2.55 13.49 8.42
C ILE A 96 2.88 13.67 9.91
N PRO A 97 1.98 14.26 10.72
CA PRO A 97 2.18 14.38 12.17
C PRO A 97 2.34 13.02 12.85
N GLU A 98 3.25 12.93 13.83
CA GLU A 98 3.51 11.70 14.58
C GLU A 98 2.27 11.20 15.35
N ASP A 99 1.47 12.11 15.89
CA ASP A 99 0.23 11.80 16.61
C ASP A 99 -0.90 11.25 15.72
N ALA A 100 -0.75 11.36 14.39
CA ALA A 100 -1.65 10.77 13.42
C ALA A 100 -1.20 9.37 12.94
N ILE A 101 -0.06 8.86 13.41
CA ILE A 101 0.53 7.60 12.95
C ILE A 101 0.51 6.56 14.08
N LEU A 102 0.01 5.37 13.77
CA LEU A 102 0.10 4.17 14.61
C LEU A 102 0.87 3.07 13.85
N THR A 103 1.56 2.22 14.61
CA THR A 103 2.32 1.10 14.04
C THR A 103 1.92 -0.23 14.69
N GLU A 104 1.85 -1.26 13.85
CA GLU A 104 1.65 -2.66 14.24
C GLU A 104 2.85 -3.47 13.71
N ASN A 105 3.65 -4.07 14.59
CA ASN A 105 4.94 -4.68 14.26
C ASN A 105 5.09 -6.17 14.63
N ARG A 106 4.00 -6.86 14.95
CA ARG A 106 3.97 -8.28 15.35
C ARG A 106 3.56 -9.21 14.21
N SER A 107 2.84 -8.69 13.22
CA SER A 107 2.32 -9.48 12.11
C SER A 107 3.43 -10.05 11.21
N ARG A 108 3.22 -11.29 10.74
CA ARG A 108 4.10 -11.99 9.77
C ARG A 108 3.35 -12.44 8.51
N THR A 109 2.03 -12.28 8.50
CA THR A 109 1.16 -12.64 7.38
C THR A 109 0.15 -11.53 7.14
N THR A 110 -0.33 -11.40 5.90
CA THR A 110 -1.37 -10.41 5.54
C THR A 110 -2.63 -10.54 6.40
N SER A 111 -3.01 -11.76 6.80
CA SER A 111 -4.15 -11.99 7.71
C SER A 111 -3.88 -11.47 9.12
N GLN A 112 -2.65 -11.54 9.60
CA GLN A 112 -2.26 -11.01 10.91
C GLN A 112 -2.22 -9.48 10.91
N ASN A 113 -1.76 -8.85 9.82
CA ASN A 113 -1.78 -7.39 9.66
C ASN A 113 -3.18 -6.82 9.98
N LEU A 114 -4.23 -7.43 9.41
CA LEU A 114 -5.61 -6.99 9.61
C LEU A 114 -6.16 -7.31 11.00
N ALA A 115 -5.74 -8.42 11.61
CA ALA A 115 -6.24 -8.83 12.93
C ALA A 115 -5.57 -8.07 14.09
N GLN A 116 -4.42 -7.43 13.84
CA GLN A 116 -3.61 -6.75 14.85
C GLN A 116 -3.61 -5.23 14.71
N ALA A 117 -4.09 -4.71 13.57
CA ALA A 117 -4.35 -3.28 13.35
C ALA A 117 -5.56 -2.80 14.17
#